data_AF-A0A534PRN5-F1
#
_entry.id   AF-A0A534PRN5-F1
#
_cell.length_a   1.000
_cell.length_b   1.000
_cell.length_c   1.000
_cell.angle_alpha   90.00
_cell.angle_beta   90.00
_cell.angle_gamma   90.00
#
_symmetry.space_group_name_H-M   'P 1'
#
loop_
_entity.id
_entity.type
_entity.pdbx_description
1 polymer ?
#
loop_
_entity_poly.entity_id
_entity_poly.type
_entity_poly.pdbx_seq_one_letter_code
_entity_poly.pdbx_strand_id
1 'polypeptide(L)' 'MASSGGRFVNRVQKFREAALLAKAELARKAGVSESTIDRVEAGHDCRMETKRKILFALGLSLSDSTKLFPRLDGRARRA' A
#
# COMPACT_ATOMS: atom_id res chain seq x y z
N MET A 1 2.99 -23.41 -12.43
CA MET A 1 4.31 -22.73 -12.43
C MET A 1 4.36 -21.83 -11.21
N ALA A 2 5.34 -22.04 -10.34
CA ALA A 2 5.42 -21.42 -9.02
C ALA A 2 5.65 -19.91 -9.12
N SER A 3 4.64 -19.12 -8.77
CA SER A 3 4.87 -17.72 -8.44
C SER A 3 5.52 -17.67 -7.07
N SER A 4 6.82 -17.40 -7.04
CA SER A 4 7.55 -16.92 -5.87
C SER A 4 6.97 -15.57 -5.42
N GLY A 5 5.75 -15.59 -4.90
CA GLY A 5 5.08 -14.42 -4.35
C GLY A 5 5.60 -14.19 -2.95
N GLY A 6 6.72 -13.48 -2.83
CA GLY A 6 7.12 -12.92 -1.55
C GLY A 6 5.97 -12.05 -1.05
N ARG A 7 5.21 -12.55 -0.06
CA ARG A 7 4.11 -11.81 0.56
C ARG A 7 4.71 -10.56 1.21
N PHE A 8 4.51 -9.41 0.58
CA PHE A 8 4.93 -8.13 1.14
C PHE A 8 4.01 -7.79 2.30
N VAL A 9 4.58 -7.76 3.51
CA VAL A 9 3.87 -7.30 4.69
C VAL A 9 3.58 -5.79 4.52
N ASN A 10 2.32 -5.46 4.30
CA ASN A 10 1.80 -4.11 4.21
C ASN A 10 0.76 -3.89 5.32
N ARG A 11 0.49 -2.62 5.66
CA ARG A 11 -0.54 -2.26 6.65
C ARG A 11 -1.74 -1.57 6.02
N VAL A 12 -1.86 -1.59 4.69
CA VAL A 12 -2.84 -0.81 3.92
C VAL A 12 -4.26 -1.12 4.39
N GLN A 13 -4.58 -2.41 4.57
CA GLN A 13 -5.89 -2.84 5.06
C GLN A 13 -6.23 -2.21 6.43
N LYS A 14 -5.30 -2.25 7.38
CA LYS A 14 -5.51 -1.68 8.72
C LYS A 14 -5.76 -0.17 8.68
N PHE A 15 -5.00 0.56 7.87
CA PHE A 15 -5.19 2.00 7.71
C PHE A 15 -6.49 2.33 7.00
N ARG A 16 -6.89 1.52 6.00
CA ARG A 16 -8.18 1.64 5.33
C ARG A 16 -9.33 1.46 6.31
N GLU A 17 -9.28 0.42 7.13
CA GLU A 17 -10.29 0.13 8.16
C GLU A 17 -10.32 1.21 9.25
N ALA A 18 -9.16 1.69 9.69
CA ALA A 18 -9.07 2.81 10.64
C ALA A 18 -9.66 4.12 10.08
N ALA A 19 -9.56 4.32 8.76
CA ALA A 19 -10.19 5.45 8.06
C ALA A 19 -11.67 5.20 7.72
N LEU A 20 -12.26 4.06 8.11
CA LEU A 20 -13.62 3.64 7.78
C LEU A 20 -13.92 3.64 6.27
N LEU A 21 -12.92 3.32 5.45
CA LEU A 21 -13.04 3.30 4.00
C LEU A 21 -13.29 1.87 3.47
N ALA A 22 -14.16 1.73 2.48
CA ALA A 22 -14.26 0.50 1.71
C ALA A 22 -13.11 0.40 0.69
N LYS A 23 -12.84 -0.80 0.15
CA LYS A 23 -11.80 -1.01 -0.88
C LYS A 23 -12.06 -0.14 -2.11
N ALA A 24 -13.31 -0.08 -2.58
CA ALA A 24 -13.77 0.80 -3.67
C ALA A 24 -13.47 2.27 -3.38
N GLU A 25 -13.73 2.72 -2.14
CA GLU A 25 -13.57 4.12 -1.75
C GLU A 25 -12.11 4.52 -1.67
N LEU A 26 -11.25 3.66 -1.13
CA LEU A 26 -9.80 3.88 -1.16
C LEU A 26 -9.29 3.91 -2.61
N ALA A 27 -9.78 3.00 -3.47
CA ALA A 27 -9.40 2.94 -4.88
C ALA A 27 -9.79 4.22 -5.63
N ARG A 28 -11.02 4.71 -5.41
CA ARG A 28 -11.50 5.98 -5.97
C ARG A 28 -10.67 7.17 -5.49
N LYS A 29 -10.40 7.27 -4.18
CA LYS A 29 -9.56 8.35 -3.62
C LYS A 29 -8.12 8.31 -4.16
N ALA A 30 -7.56 7.12 -4.35
CA ALA A 30 -6.22 6.93 -4.87
C ALA A 30 -6.14 7.05 -6.41
N GLY A 31 -7.27 7.08 -7.12
CA GLY A 31 -7.28 7.07 -8.59
C GLY A 31 -6.70 5.77 -9.17
N VAL A 32 -7.02 4.63 -8.55
CA VAL A 32 -6.60 3.29 -9.00
C VAL A 32 -7.80 2.35 -9.04
N SER A 33 -7.65 1.19 -9.70
CA SER A 33 -8.71 0.17 -9.74
C SER A 33 -8.81 -0.57 -8.40
N GLU A 34 -10.02 -1.00 -8.04
CA GLU A 34 -10.27 -1.79 -6.82
C GLU A 34 -9.41 -3.06 -6.75
N SER A 35 -9.28 -3.78 -7.88
CA SER A 35 -8.42 -4.98 -7.99
C SER A 35 -6.94 -4.70 -7.74
N THR A 36 -6.51 -3.45 -7.87
CA THR A 36 -5.15 -3.04 -7.51
C THR A 36 -5.02 -2.90 -6.00
N ILE A 37 -6.00 -2.29 -5.32
CA ILE A 37 -6.04 -2.23 -3.85
C ILE A 37 -6.09 -3.63 -3.26
N ASP A 38 -6.92 -4.52 -3.82
CA ASP A 38 -7.04 -5.89 -3.34
C ASP A 38 -5.71 -6.65 -3.38
N ARG A 39 -4.98 -6.54 -4.51
CA ARG A 39 -3.61 -7.09 -4.64
C ARG A 39 -2.61 -6.45 -3.69
N VAL A 40 -2.71 -5.14 -3.47
CA VAL A 40 -1.83 -4.42 -2.53
C VAL A 40 -2.07 -4.94 -1.11
N GLU A 41 -3.34 -5.06 -0.67
CA GLU A 41 -3.70 -5.59 0.64
C GLU A 41 -3.25 -7.05 0.82
N ALA A 42 -3.38 -7.87 -0.23
CA ALA A 42 -2.88 -9.24 -0.27
C ALA A 42 -1.34 -9.34 -0.26
N GLY A 43 -0.62 -8.22 -0.35
CA GLY A 43 0.84 -8.17 -0.24
C GLY A 43 1.57 -8.45 -1.54
N HIS A 44 0.96 -8.16 -2.69
CA HIS A 44 1.66 -8.17 -3.97
C HIS A 44 2.48 -6.88 -4.16
N ASP A 45 3.57 -6.98 -4.93
CA ASP A 45 4.30 -5.78 -5.32
C ASP A 45 3.44 -4.91 -6.25
N CYS A 46 3.50 -3.61 -6.00
CA CYS A 46 2.79 -2.59 -6.76
C CYS A 46 3.75 -1.45 -7.09
N ARG A 47 3.45 -0.70 -8.16
CA ARG A 47 4.32 0.40 -8.60
C ARG A 47 4.45 1.46 -7.51
N MET A 48 5.60 2.14 -7.47
CA MET A 48 5.83 3.27 -6.55
C MET A 48 4.78 4.38 -6.71
N GLU A 49 4.28 4.59 -7.93
CA GLU A 49 3.20 5.53 -8.20
C GLU A 49 1.90 5.14 -7.47
N THR A 50 1.51 3.87 -7.51
CA THR A 50 0.35 3.33 -6.80
C THR A 50 0.51 3.49 -5.28
N LYS A 51 1.71 3.21 -4.76
CA LYS A 51 2.01 3.38 -3.33
C LYS A 51 1.85 4.83 -2.89
N ARG A 52 2.36 5.80 -3.67
CA ARG A 52 2.18 7.24 -3.41
C ARG A 52 0.71 7.64 -3.45
N LYS A 53 -0.02 7.20 -4.47
CA LYS A 53 -1.47 7.44 -4.61
C LYS A 53 -2.27 6.97 -3.39
N ILE A 54 -2.00 5.75 -2.92
CA ILE A 54 -2.64 5.19 -1.71
C ILE A 54 -2.27 5.98 -0.45
N LEU A 55 -1.01 6.41 -0.34
CA LEU A 55 -0.53 7.21 0.79
C LEU A 55 -1.29 8.54 0.90
N PHE A 56 -1.39 9.27 -0.22
CA PHE A 56 -2.15 10.52 -0.28
C PHE A 56 -3.65 10.32 -0.06
N ALA A 57 -4.23 9.21 -0.56
CA ALA A 57 -5.63 8.87 -0.35
C ALA A 57 -5.98 8.61 1.13
N LEU A 58 -5.01 8.14 1.90
CA LEU A 58 -5.11 7.94 3.36
C LEU A 58 -4.74 9.19 4.16
N GLY A 59 -4.41 10.31 3.50
CA GLY A 59 -4.01 11.55 4.16
C GLY A 59 -2.63 11.49 4.83
N LEU A 60 -1.78 10.56 4.40
CA LEU A 60 -0.44 10.35 4.95
C LEU A 60 0.62 11.05 4.11
N SER A 61 1.72 11.46 4.75
CA SER A 61 2.87 12.06 4.06
C SER A 61 3.86 10.99 3.61
N LEU A 62 4.77 11.33 2.68
CA LEU A 62 5.82 10.43 2.18
C LEU A 62 6.66 9.82 3.32
N SER A 63 6.88 10.57 4.41
CA SER A 63 7.57 10.10 5.61
C SER A 63 6.85 8.96 6.35
N ASP A 64 5.53 8.86 6.19
CA ASP A 64 4.71 7.77 6.76
C ASP A 64 4.61 6.56 5.83
N SER A 65 5.21 6.62 4.63
CA SER A 65 5.27 5.48 3.70
C SER A 65 5.91 4.26 4.36
N THR A 66 6.91 4.46 5.22
CA THR A 66 7.57 3.38 5.97
C THR A 66 6.63 2.72 6.98
N LYS A 67 5.64 3.46 7.50
CA LYS A 67 4.61 2.91 8.40
C LYS A 67 3.60 2.05 7.65
N LEU A 68 3.25 2.44 6.42
CA LEU A 68 2.28 1.73 5.59
C LEU A 68 2.91 0.53 4.84
N PHE A 69 4.15 0.68 4.38
CA PHE A 69 4.91 -0.28 3.58
C PHE A 69 6.30 -0.56 4.21
N PRO A 70 6.37 -1.26 5.36
CA PRO A 70 7.60 -1.39 6.16
C PRO A 70 8.75 -2.18 5.50
N ARG A 71 8.48 -3.10 4.56
CA ARG A 71 9.53 -3.86 3.86
C ARG A 71 10.04 -3.21 2.58
N LEU A 72 9.33 -2.21 2.07
CA LEU A 72 9.67 -1.52 0.83
C LEU A 72 10.75 -0.47 1.01
N ASP A 73 10.89 0.04 2.23
CA ASP A 73 11.93 0.98 2.62
C ASP A 73 13.17 0.27 3.17
N GLY A 74 13.57 -0.86 2.59
CA GLY A 74 14.87 -1.51 2.82
C GLY A 74 16.08 -0.62 2.44
N ARG A 75 15.85 0.68 2.23
CA ARG A 75 16.83 1.74 1.98
C ARG A 75 17.00 2.70 3.17
N ALA A 76 16.29 2.52 4.28
CA ALA A 76 16.55 3.29 5.50
C ALA A 76 17.79 2.76 6.24
N ARG A 77 18.95 3.30 5.84
CA ARG A 77 20.24 3.37 6.56
C ARG A 77 21.02 2.05 6.73
N ARG A 78 21.84 1.74 5.72
CA ARG A 78 23.26 1.47 6.02
C ARG A 78 23.84 2.78 6.56
N ALA A 79 24.11 2.84 7.85
CA ALA A 79 25.13 3.69 8.44
C ALA A 79 26.29 2.77 8.83
#